data_AF-V9EQC5-F1
#
_entry.id   AF-V9EQC5-F1
#
_cell.length_a   1.000
_cell.length_b   1.000
_cell.length_c   1.000
_cell.angle_alpha   90.00
_cell.angle_beta   90.00
_cell.angle_gamma   90.00
#
_symmetry.space_group_name_H-M   'P 1'
#
loop_
_entity.id
_entity.type
_entity.pdbx_description
1 polymer ?
#
loop_
_entity_poly.entity_id
_entity_poly.type
_entity_poly.pdbx_seq_one_letter_code
_entity_poly.pdbx_strand_id
1 'polypeptide(L)'
;MAENEPDSPPSPSSGGTANVPWSVRIHDKRAKAFRFTTVTDIALLREVIDHKPWASSHGDMAKTWEVVAAAFKRIVPWSTNDGRACKRRYLALIEAYGSEKLQKLRGAGTPAMNAERAKLLAQCQLMTDEDHRRRKAAKESERQPPVAQLALQDAARLSNNGRTDFSAMTEEEAATRAENSVTPTGEHFTQLLNDPRVVLRQRELEIEERRIKLEERRIKLEEERFEQQRQTAEKQMEMMAAQTNVLLKLAEKFAGPTEL
;
A
#
# COMPACT_ATOMS: atom_id res chain seq x y z
N MET A 1 19.29 102.05 -31.05
CA MET A 1 18.74 101.89 -32.41
C MET A 1 18.09 100.52 -32.46
N ALA A 2 16.75 100.51 -32.60
CA ALA A 2 15.80 99.46 -33.02
C ALA A 2 16.01 98.04 -32.44
N GLU A 3 15.18 97.53 -31.51
CA GLU A 3 13.76 97.15 -31.64
C GLU A 3 13.45 96.23 -32.84
N ASN A 4 13.24 94.93 -32.59
CA ASN A 4 11.93 94.28 -32.78
C ASN A 4 11.99 92.75 -32.51
N GLU A 5 11.22 92.32 -31.51
CA GLU A 5 10.50 91.03 -31.53
C GLU A 5 9.43 91.09 -32.64
N PRO A 6 9.02 89.97 -33.25
CA PRO A 6 7.73 89.41 -32.80
C PRO A 6 7.53 87.89 -32.99
N ASP A 7 6.47 87.42 -32.34
CA ASP A 7 5.53 86.35 -32.73
C ASP A 7 5.81 84.89 -32.34
N SER A 8 5.14 84.47 -31.25
CA SER A 8 4.43 83.19 -31.19
C SER A 8 3.08 83.33 -31.93
N PRO A 9 2.54 82.35 -32.70
CA PRO A 9 1.85 81.15 -32.16
C PRO A 9 1.84 79.95 -33.20
N PRO A 10 1.03 78.86 -33.10
CA PRO A 10 0.06 78.45 -32.09
C PRO A 10 0.24 77.02 -31.52
N SER A 11 -0.40 76.78 -30.38
CA SER A 11 -0.77 75.45 -29.90
C SER A 11 -1.74 74.76 -30.87
N PRO A 12 -1.54 73.47 -31.22
CA PRO A 12 -2.63 72.61 -31.64
C PRO A 12 -3.13 71.81 -30.42
N SER A 13 -4.28 72.23 -29.90
CA SER A 13 -5.13 71.34 -29.10
C SER A 13 -5.93 70.45 -30.04
N SER A 14 -6.05 69.19 -29.64
CA SER A 14 -7.04 68.19 -30.04
C SER A 14 -6.87 67.48 -31.39
N GLY A 15 -6.75 66.15 -31.26
CA GLY A 15 -7.42 65.21 -32.17
C GLY A 15 -6.50 64.52 -33.16
N GLY A 16 -5.83 63.45 -32.72
CA GLY A 16 -5.13 62.57 -33.63
C GLY A 16 -4.64 61.34 -32.90
N THR A 17 -5.47 60.30 -32.90
CA THR A 17 -5.14 58.92 -32.51
C THR A 17 -3.90 58.44 -33.27
N ALA A 18 -2.71 58.78 -32.78
CA ALA A 18 -1.45 58.26 -33.28
C ALA A 18 -1.17 56.94 -32.56
N ASN A 19 -1.80 55.90 -33.11
CA ASN A 19 -1.36 54.52 -33.17
C ASN A 19 0.00 54.29 -32.49
N VAL A 20 -0.04 53.81 -31.23
CA VAL A 20 1.16 53.39 -30.49
C VAL A 20 1.82 52.30 -31.36
N PRO A 21 3.00 52.54 -31.94
CA PRO A 21 3.67 51.52 -32.71
C PRO A 21 3.96 50.41 -31.73
N TRP A 22 3.37 49.24 -31.97
CA TRP A 22 3.48 48.05 -31.15
C TRP A 22 4.94 47.84 -30.72
N SER A 23 5.30 48.36 -29.56
CA SER A 23 6.43 47.85 -28.80
C SER A 23 5.96 46.47 -28.39
N VAL A 24 6.22 45.50 -29.28
CA VAL A 24 6.22 44.09 -28.96
C VAL A 24 7.17 44.00 -27.79
N ARG A 25 6.61 43.99 -26.57
CA ARG A 25 7.34 43.60 -25.38
C ARG A 25 7.86 42.23 -25.75
N ILE A 26 9.16 42.14 -26.06
CA ILE A 26 9.84 40.88 -26.29
C ILE A 26 9.41 40.03 -25.11
N HIS A 27 8.57 39.03 -25.37
CA HIS A 27 8.09 38.16 -24.32
C HIS A 27 9.35 37.63 -23.64
N ASP A 28 9.58 38.04 -22.39
CA ASP A 28 10.46 37.30 -21.50
C ASP A 28 10.04 35.85 -21.67
N LYS A 29 10.92 35.05 -22.31
CA LYS A 29 10.57 33.73 -22.80
C LYS A 29 9.96 32.99 -21.63
N ARG A 30 8.64 32.77 -21.67
CA ARG A 30 7.89 32.17 -20.56
C ARG A 30 8.65 30.92 -20.12
N ALA A 31 9.12 30.91 -18.88
CA ALA A 31 9.92 29.81 -18.36
C ALA A 31 9.21 28.49 -18.68
N LYS A 32 9.90 27.58 -19.37
CA LYS A 32 9.31 26.29 -19.73
C LYS A 32 8.95 25.58 -18.43
N ALA A 33 7.68 25.17 -18.31
CA ALA A 33 7.22 24.41 -17.15
C ALA A 33 8.13 23.22 -16.89
N PHE A 34 8.45 22.99 -15.61
CA PHE A 34 9.32 21.88 -15.21
C PHE A 34 8.79 20.55 -15.75
N ARG A 35 9.70 19.73 -16.28
CA ARG A 35 9.38 18.38 -16.76
C ARG A 35 10.42 17.41 -16.24
N PHE A 36 9.94 16.28 -15.73
CA PHE A 36 10.80 15.17 -15.38
C PHE A 36 11.45 14.58 -16.64
N THR A 37 12.77 14.38 -16.54
CA THR A 37 13.64 13.66 -17.46
C THR A 37 14.32 12.52 -16.72
N THR A 38 15.02 11.62 -17.42
CA THR A 38 15.78 10.53 -16.79
C THR A 38 16.77 11.04 -15.73
N VAL A 39 17.45 12.17 -15.96
CA VAL A 39 18.38 12.76 -14.98
C VAL A 39 17.64 13.11 -13.69
N THR A 40 16.52 13.82 -13.81
CA THR A 40 15.74 14.25 -12.64
C THR A 40 15.01 13.09 -11.98
N ASP A 41 14.66 12.04 -12.72
CA ASP A 41 14.11 10.81 -12.16
C ASP A 41 15.15 10.12 -11.26
N ILE A 42 16.39 10.00 -11.72
CA ILE A 42 17.50 9.43 -10.93
C ILE A 42 17.70 10.25 -9.65
N ALA A 43 17.74 11.58 -9.75
CA ALA A 43 17.85 12.45 -8.59
C ALA A 43 16.69 12.24 -7.61
N LEU A 44 15.44 12.21 -8.10
CA LEU A 44 14.27 11.94 -7.27
C LEU A 44 14.35 10.57 -6.57
N LEU A 45 14.76 9.52 -7.30
CA LEU A 45 14.81 8.16 -6.77
C LEU A 45 15.86 8.01 -5.66
N ARG A 46 17.01 8.69 -5.78
CA ARG A 46 18.02 8.74 -4.71
C ARG A 46 17.44 9.34 -3.43
N GLU A 47 16.77 10.49 -3.52
CA GLU A 47 16.13 11.13 -2.35
C GLU A 47 15.02 10.25 -1.76
N VAL A 48 14.27 9.53 -2.59
CA VAL A 48 13.25 8.57 -2.13
C VAL A 48 13.88 7.42 -1.34
N ILE A 49 15.02 6.89 -1.77
CA ILE A 49 15.76 5.84 -1.05
C ILE A 49 16.30 6.36 0.29
N ASP A 50 16.80 7.59 0.32
CA ASP A 50 17.39 8.18 1.51
C ASP A 50 16.32 8.41 2.58
N HIS A 51 15.19 9.01 2.20
CA HIS A 51 14.11 9.37 3.12
C HIS A 51 13.07 8.27 3.39
N LYS A 52 13.07 7.19 2.60
CA LYS A 52 12.26 5.97 2.80
C LYS A 52 10.78 6.27 3.10
N PRO A 53 10.05 6.93 2.19
CA PRO A 53 8.67 7.36 2.44
C PRO A 53 7.73 6.20 2.77
N TRP A 54 7.99 4.98 2.28
CA TRP A 54 7.24 3.76 2.64
C TRP A 54 7.38 3.36 4.11
N ALA A 55 8.51 3.66 4.73
CA ALA A 55 8.80 3.33 6.12
C ALA A 55 8.21 4.34 7.12
N SER A 56 7.50 5.36 6.64
CA SER A 56 6.91 6.39 7.50
C SER A 56 5.88 5.81 8.47
N SER A 57 5.74 6.47 9.63
CA SER A 57 4.66 6.19 10.59
C SER A 57 3.29 6.54 10.00
N HIS A 58 2.24 5.95 10.57
CA HIS A 58 0.87 6.21 10.14
C HIS A 58 0.55 7.71 10.27
N GLY A 59 0.11 8.34 9.18
CA GLY A 59 -0.21 9.78 9.13
C GLY A 59 0.95 10.71 8.75
N ASP A 60 2.22 10.27 8.82
CA ASP A 60 3.37 11.12 8.52
C ASP A 60 3.87 11.04 7.08
N MET A 61 3.35 10.10 6.28
CA MET A 61 3.81 9.90 4.92
C MET A 61 3.75 11.19 4.06
N ALA A 62 2.72 12.02 4.22
CA ALA A 62 2.65 13.30 3.49
C ALA A 62 3.85 14.22 3.82
N LYS A 63 4.23 14.32 5.10
CA LYS A 63 5.38 15.12 5.55
C LYS A 63 6.68 14.55 4.99
N THR A 64 6.85 13.22 4.99
CA THR A 64 8.05 12.58 4.43
C THR A 64 8.21 12.89 2.93
N TRP A 65 7.10 12.95 2.18
CA TRP A 65 7.13 13.37 0.78
C TRP A 65 7.51 14.85 0.62
N GLU A 66 7.13 15.73 1.54
CA GLU A 66 7.62 17.12 1.54
C GLU A 66 9.12 17.21 1.82
N VAL A 67 9.64 16.37 2.71
CA VAL A 67 11.09 16.25 2.95
C VAL A 67 11.81 15.82 1.67
N VAL A 68 11.31 14.78 0.97
CA VAL A 68 11.83 14.35 -0.33
C VAL A 68 11.81 15.48 -1.35
N ALA A 69 10.72 16.25 -1.44
CA ALA A 69 10.62 17.36 -2.39
C ALA A 69 11.59 18.50 -2.05
N ALA A 70 11.75 18.84 -0.77
CA ALA A 70 12.72 19.83 -0.33
C ALA A 70 14.15 19.39 -0.66
N ALA A 71 14.48 18.12 -0.42
CA ALA A 71 15.78 17.55 -0.72
C ALA A 71 16.05 17.48 -2.23
N PHE A 72 15.06 17.07 -3.02
CA PHE A 72 15.11 17.08 -4.47
C PHE A 72 15.34 18.48 -5.05
N LYS A 73 14.72 19.53 -4.47
CA LYS A 73 14.94 20.93 -4.87
C LYS A 73 16.36 21.42 -4.59
N ARG A 74 17.08 20.84 -3.63
CA ARG A 74 18.52 21.15 -3.44
C ARG A 74 19.36 20.70 -4.63
N ILE A 75 18.98 19.59 -5.26
CA ILE A 75 19.65 19.04 -6.46
C ILE A 75 19.14 19.69 -7.74
N VAL A 76 17.84 19.99 -7.79
CA VAL A 76 17.17 20.56 -8.96
C VAL A 76 16.48 21.88 -8.57
N PRO A 77 17.22 22.99 -8.41
CA PRO A 77 16.70 24.24 -7.84
C PRO A 77 15.59 24.91 -8.65
N TRP A 78 15.56 24.67 -9.96
CA TRP A 78 14.50 25.16 -10.85
C TRP A 78 13.23 24.30 -10.82
N SER A 79 13.16 23.29 -9.96
CA SER A 79 11.98 22.45 -9.81
C SER A 79 10.91 23.11 -8.95
N THR A 80 9.69 23.19 -9.48
CA THR A 80 8.52 23.71 -8.76
C THR A 80 7.67 22.61 -8.11
N ASN A 81 8.14 21.35 -8.12
CA ASN A 81 7.36 20.22 -7.61
C ASN A 81 7.30 20.18 -6.08
N ASP A 82 6.12 19.90 -5.55
CA ASP A 82 5.88 19.64 -4.12
C ASP A 82 5.95 18.13 -3.80
N GLY A 83 5.80 17.77 -2.53
CA GLY A 83 5.83 16.36 -2.10
C GLY A 83 4.80 15.50 -2.84
N ARG A 84 3.62 16.07 -3.12
CA ARG A 84 2.56 15.39 -3.89
C ARG A 84 2.98 15.10 -5.33
N ALA A 85 3.61 16.05 -6.01
CA ALA A 85 4.11 15.86 -7.38
C ALA A 85 5.27 14.85 -7.43
N CYS A 86 6.20 14.91 -6.47
CA CYS A 86 7.28 13.93 -6.32
C CYS A 86 6.73 12.52 -6.09
N LYS A 87 5.75 12.35 -5.19
CA LYS A 87 5.06 11.07 -4.97
C LYS A 87 4.41 10.54 -6.23
N ARG A 88 3.65 11.39 -6.94
CA ARG A 88 2.96 11.00 -8.18
C ARG A 88 3.95 10.55 -9.24
N ARG A 89 5.08 11.25 -9.40
CA ARG A 89 6.13 10.87 -10.33
C ARG A 89 6.77 9.54 -9.94
N TYR A 90 7.09 9.34 -8.67
CA TYR A 90 7.62 8.07 -8.16
C TYR A 90 6.70 6.89 -8.46
N LEU A 91 5.40 7.02 -8.16
CA LEU A 91 4.42 5.96 -8.41
C LEU A 91 4.32 5.62 -9.91
N ALA A 92 4.29 6.65 -10.78
CA ALA A 92 4.31 6.44 -12.23
C ALA A 92 5.59 5.74 -12.72
N LEU A 93 6.75 5.98 -12.07
CA LEU A 93 8.00 5.30 -12.39
C LEU A 93 7.96 3.82 -11.99
N ILE A 94 7.44 3.51 -10.79
CA ILE A 94 7.29 2.13 -10.31
C ILE A 94 6.32 1.35 -11.20
N GLU A 95 5.18 1.94 -11.56
CA GLU A 95 4.20 1.32 -12.47
C GLU A 95 4.81 1.04 -13.86
N ALA A 96 5.52 2.03 -14.42
CA ALA A 96 6.18 1.88 -15.70
C ALA A 96 7.32 0.85 -15.66
N TYR A 97 8.01 0.71 -14.52
CA TYR A 97 9.03 -0.32 -14.32
C TYR A 97 8.42 -1.72 -14.27
N GLY A 98 7.40 -1.93 -13.44
CA GLY A 98 6.71 -3.22 -13.32
C GLY A 98 6.02 -3.66 -14.62
N SER A 99 5.66 -2.73 -15.49
CA SER A 99 5.08 -3.02 -16.82
C SER A 99 6.10 -3.07 -17.96
N GLU A 100 7.41 -2.99 -17.67
CA GLU A 100 8.50 -2.93 -18.66
C GLU A 100 8.35 -1.79 -19.70
N LYS A 101 7.67 -0.71 -19.31
CA LYS A 101 7.31 0.44 -20.15
C LYS A 101 8.12 1.69 -19.82
N LEU A 102 9.30 1.57 -19.20
CA LEU A 102 10.14 2.73 -18.85
C LEU A 102 10.52 3.60 -20.06
N GLN A 103 10.67 2.99 -21.24
CA GLN A 103 10.98 3.73 -22.48
C GLN A 103 9.81 4.60 -22.96
N LYS A 104 8.57 4.33 -22.51
CA LYS A 104 7.40 5.15 -22.81
C LYS A 104 7.37 6.43 -21.98
N LEU A 105 8.15 6.51 -20.90
CA LEU A 105 8.27 7.73 -20.13
C LEU A 105 9.10 8.76 -20.90
N ARG A 106 8.58 9.99 -20.96
CA ARG A 106 9.23 11.11 -21.65
C ARG A 106 10.63 11.38 -21.07
N GLY A 107 11.59 11.65 -21.95
CA GLY A 107 12.98 11.94 -21.63
C GLY A 107 13.86 10.75 -21.98
N ALA A 108 14.44 10.77 -23.19
CA ALA A 108 15.45 9.80 -23.56
C ALA A 108 16.72 10.09 -22.75
N GLY A 109 17.03 9.21 -21.80
CA GLY A 109 18.35 9.17 -21.17
C GLY A 109 19.31 8.34 -22.03
N THR A 110 20.61 8.46 -21.77
CA THR A 110 21.58 7.52 -22.33
C THR A 110 21.28 6.11 -21.80
N PRO A 111 21.74 5.04 -22.49
CA PRO A 111 21.57 3.67 -22.00
C PRO A 111 22.06 3.48 -20.56
N ALA A 112 23.21 4.09 -20.21
CA ALA A 112 23.77 4.06 -18.85
C ALA A 112 22.83 4.69 -17.81
N MET A 113 22.25 5.86 -18.11
CA MET A 113 21.30 6.51 -17.21
C MET A 113 20.00 5.71 -17.06
N ASN A 114 19.53 5.09 -18.15
CA ASN A 114 18.34 4.24 -18.08
C ASN A 114 18.59 2.99 -17.22
N ALA A 115 19.78 2.39 -17.32
CA ALA A 115 20.20 1.28 -16.48
C ALA A 115 20.30 1.70 -15.00
N GLU A 116 20.86 2.88 -14.71
CA GLU A 116 20.90 3.42 -13.35
C GLU A 116 19.50 3.67 -12.79
N ARG A 117 18.60 4.29 -13.57
CA ARG A 117 17.20 4.50 -13.16
C ARG A 117 16.51 3.17 -12.84
N ALA A 118 16.71 2.14 -13.67
CA ALA A 118 16.15 0.81 -13.44
C ALA A 118 16.73 0.17 -12.16
N LYS A 119 18.04 0.28 -11.92
CA LYS A 119 18.70 -0.19 -10.70
C LYS A 119 18.10 0.46 -9.44
N LEU A 120 17.91 1.78 -9.46
CA LEU A 120 17.32 2.50 -8.32
C LEU A 120 15.86 2.10 -8.08
N LEU A 121 15.08 1.86 -9.14
CA LEU A 121 13.69 1.38 -9.02
C LEU A 121 13.62 -0.02 -8.42
N ALA A 122 14.49 -0.93 -8.85
CA ALA A 122 14.61 -2.26 -8.25
C ALA A 122 14.97 -2.18 -6.76
N GLN A 123 15.90 -1.29 -6.40
CA GLN A 123 16.27 -1.05 -5.00
C GLN A 123 15.09 -0.51 -4.18
N CYS A 124 14.35 0.47 -4.70
CA CYS A 124 13.14 0.98 -4.04
C CYS A 124 12.10 -0.11 -3.77
N GLN A 125 11.85 -1.00 -4.75
CA GLN A 125 10.92 -2.12 -4.59
C GLN A 125 11.39 -3.08 -3.50
N LEU A 126 12.65 -3.53 -3.56
CA LEU A 126 13.22 -4.44 -2.56
C LEU A 126 13.10 -3.88 -1.13
N MET A 127 13.43 -2.60 -0.95
CA MET A 127 13.34 -1.94 0.37
C MET A 127 11.91 -1.76 0.85
N THR A 128 10.99 -1.47 -0.07
CA THR A 128 9.56 -1.33 0.22
C THR A 128 8.96 -2.68 0.63
N ASP A 129 9.29 -3.74 -0.10
CA ASP A 129 8.80 -5.10 0.18
C ASP A 129 9.37 -5.67 1.48
N GLU A 130 10.64 -5.40 1.77
CA GLU A 130 11.26 -5.75 3.05
C GLU A 130 10.56 -5.05 4.22
N ASP A 131 10.27 -3.75 4.11
CA ASP A 131 9.55 -3.03 5.17
C ASP A 131 8.12 -3.58 5.37
N HIS A 132 7.40 -3.89 4.28
CA HIS A 132 6.09 -4.52 4.37
C HIS A 132 6.17 -5.92 5.01
N ARG A 133 7.15 -6.75 4.64
CA ARG A 133 7.39 -8.06 5.25
C ARG A 133 7.69 -7.94 6.74
N ARG A 134 8.55 -7.00 7.13
CA ARG A 134 8.89 -6.71 8.53
C ARG A 134 7.66 -6.30 9.34
N ARG A 135 6.84 -5.39 8.81
CA ARG A 135 5.59 -4.96 9.48
C ARG A 135 4.58 -6.10 9.61
N LYS A 136 4.46 -6.94 8.59
CA LYS A 136 3.59 -8.13 8.61
C LYS A 136 4.06 -9.12 9.68
N ALA A 137 5.36 -9.44 9.73
CA ALA A 137 5.95 -10.33 10.72
C ALA A 137 5.79 -9.79 12.16
N ALA A 138 5.99 -8.49 12.37
CA ALA A 138 5.77 -7.86 13.68
C ALA A 138 4.30 -8.00 14.13
N LYS A 139 3.35 -7.71 13.24
CA LYS A 139 1.92 -7.85 13.52
C LYS A 139 1.50 -9.30 13.77
N GLU A 140 2.13 -10.26 13.09
CA GLU A 140 1.91 -11.69 13.32
C GLU A 140 2.46 -12.15 14.68
N SER A 141 3.66 -11.69 15.05
CA SER A 141 4.25 -11.98 16.36
C SER A 141 3.44 -11.41 17.53
N GLU A 142 2.79 -10.26 17.35
CA GLU A 142 1.89 -9.66 18.35
C GLU A 142 0.56 -10.40 18.48
N ARG A 143 0.10 -11.03 17.38
CA ARG A 143 -1.14 -11.83 17.36
C ARG A 143 -0.96 -13.24 17.90
N GLN A 144 0.27 -13.73 17.97
CA GLN A 144 0.55 -15.07 18.47
C GLN A 144 0.53 -15.04 20.01
N PRO A 145 -0.44 -15.71 20.67
CA PRO A 145 -0.55 -15.66 22.11
C PRO A 145 0.70 -16.29 22.76
N PRO A 146 1.13 -15.82 23.95
CA PRO A 146 2.33 -16.35 24.64
C PRO A 146 2.34 -17.87 24.79
N VAL A 147 1.14 -18.47 24.93
CA VAL A 147 0.93 -19.92 25.04
C VAL A 147 1.35 -20.67 23.76
N ALA A 148 1.15 -20.09 22.58
CA ALA A 148 1.53 -20.71 21.31
C ALA A 148 3.05 -20.67 21.07
N GLN A 149 3.74 -19.62 21.57
CA GLN A 149 5.20 -19.57 21.54
C GLN A 149 5.82 -20.54 22.56
N LEU A 150 5.23 -20.69 23.74
CA LEU A 150 5.67 -21.67 24.75
C LEU A 150 5.45 -23.12 24.26
N ALA A 151 4.29 -23.41 23.67
CA ALA A 151 3.99 -24.71 23.07
C ALA A 151 4.96 -25.09 21.93
N LEU A 152 5.38 -24.12 21.10
CA LEU A 152 6.41 -24.36 20.08
C LEU A 152 7.78 -24.67 20.69
N GLN A 153 8.17 -23.97 21.77
CA GLN A 153 9.44 -24.22 22.47
C GLN A 153 9.44 -25.59 23.17
N ASP A 154 8.32 -25.98 23.77
CA ASP A 154 8.17 -27.29 24.42
C ASP A 154 8.17 -28.42 23.37
N ALA A 155 7.52 -28.24 22.22
CA ALA A 155 7.55 -29.19 21.10
C ALA A 155 8.98 -29.36 20.53
N ALA A 156 9.75 -28.27 20.40
CA ALA A 156 11.13 -28.33 19.95
C ALA A 156 12.05 -29.07 20.95
N ARG A 157 11.81 -28.90 22.26
CA ARG A 157 12.52 -29.65 23.32
C ARG A 157 12.22 -31.14 23.29
N LEU A 158 10.95 -31.52 23.08
CA LEU A 158 10.55 -32.93 22.94
C LEU A 158 11.13 -33.57 21.66
N SER A 159 11.25 -32.81 20.57
CA SER A 159 11.85 -33.30 19.33
C SER A 159 13.37 -33.52 19.43
N ASN A 160 14.09 -32.66 20.16
CA ASN A 160 15.54 -32.82 20.36
C ASN A 160 15.89 -33.96 21.34
N ASN A 161 14.99 -34.31 22.26
CA ASN A 161 15.17 -35.43 23.18
C ASN A 161 14.76 -36.80 22.58
N GLY A 162 14.20 -36.83 21.37
CA GLY A 162 13.76 -38.06 20.69
C GLY A 162 14.80 -38.73 19.80
N ARG A 163 16.07 -38.29 19.82
CA ARG A 163 17.13 -38.78 18.90
C ARG A 163 18.30 -39.52 19.56
N THR A 164 18.11 -40.06 20.75
CA THR A 164 19.04 -41.07 21.30
C THR A 164 18.51 -42.47 21.05
N ASP A 165 19.17 -43.14 20.11
CA ASP A 165 19.44 -44.58 20.07
C ASP A 165 18.23 -45.53 19.98
N PHE A 166 17.61 -45.57 18.79
CA PHE A 166 17.03 -46.82 18.28
C PHE A 166 18.17 -47.69 17.73
N SER A 167 19.01 -48.22 18.61
CA SER A 167 19.94 -49.30 18.27
C SER A 167 19.54 -50.53 19.06
N ALA A 168 19.03 -51.51 18.31
CA ALA A 168 18.81 -52.92 18.63
C ALA A 168 18.97 -53.33 20.11
N MET A 169 17.86 -53.64 20.78
CA MET A 169 17.87 -54.47 21.98
C MET A 169 16.85 -55.60 21.86
N THR A 170 17.38 -56.80 21.96
CA THR A 170 16.73 -58.12 21.90
C THR A 170 15.87 -58.39 23.14
N GLU A 171 14.89 -59.28 23.00
CA GLU A 171 13.81 -59.63 23.94
C GLU A 171 14.23 -60.20 25.32
N GLU A 172 15.49 -60.10 25.74
CA GLU A 172 16.00 -60.83 26.92
C GLU A 172 16.19 -59.97 28.18
N GLU A 173 15.84 -58.69 28.16
CA GLU A 173 16.01 -57.78 29.31
C GLU A 173 14.68 -57.22 29.88
N ALA A 174 13.57 -57.93 29.65
CA ALA A 174 12.25 -57.60 30.20
C ALA A 174 11.93 -58.28 31.54
N ALA A 175 12.84 -59.12 32.08
CA ALA A 175 12.54 -59.99 33.22
C ALA A 175 13.05 -59.52 34.59
N THR A 176 13.73 -58.38 34.71
CA THR A 176 14.34 -57.94 36.00
C THR A 176 13.82 -56.61 36.54
N ARG A 177 12.64 -56.15 36.09
CA ARG A 177 12.00 -54.94 36.65
C ARG A 177 10.54 -55.15 37.04
N ALA A 178 10.26 -56.32 37.63
CA ALA A 178 8.98 -56.67 38.23
C ALA A 178 8.99 -56.62 39.78
N GLU A 179 9.99 -55.99 40.38
CA GLU A 179 10.07 -55.76 41.83
C GLU A 179 10.27 -54.26 42.13
N ASN A 180 9.17 -53.51 42.07
CA ASN A 180 8.92 -52.36 42.95
C ASN A 180 7.47 -51.92 42.73
N SER A 181 6.55 -52.70 43.30
CA SER A 181 5.15 -52.32 43.46
C SER A 181 5.04 -51.22 44.51
N VAL A 182 4.70 -50.00 44.09
CA VAL A 182 4.07 -48.99 44.96
C VAL A 182 2.76 -48.59 44.30
N THR A 183 1.66 -49.09 44.83
CA THR A 183 0.29 -48.65 44.55
C THR A 183 0.11 -47.19 44.97
N PRO A 184 -0.44 -46.29 44.14
CA PRO A 184 -0.95 -45.01 44.62
C PRO A 184 -2.42 -45.14 44.97
N THR A 185 -2.67 -44.98 46.27
CA THR A 185 -3.94 -44.86 46.98
C THR A 185 -4.90 -43.86 46.32
N GLY A 186 -6.22 -44.09 46.44
CA GLY A 186 -7.31 -43.27 45.89
C GLY A 186 -7.38 -41.80 46.33
N GLU A 187 -6.40 -41.31 47.08
CA GLU A 187 -6.24 -39.91 47.48
C GLU A 187 -5.65 -39.03 46.37
N HIS A 188 -4.99 -39.63 45.38
CA HIS A 188 -4.38 -38.89 44.26
C HIS A 188 -5.41 -38.45 43.20
N PHE A 189 -6.58 -39.11 43.14
CA PHE A 189 -7.64 -38.79 42.16
C PHE A 189 -8.46 -37.57 42.59
N THR A 190 -8.70 -37.40 43.89
CA THR A 190 -9.39 -36.22 44.45
C THR A 190 -8.51 -34.97 44.45
N GLN A 191 -7.18 -35.12 44.55
CA GLN A 191 -6.24 -34.01 44.38
C GLN A 191 -6.07 -33.56 42.93
N LEU A 192 -6.17 -34.47 41.94
CA LEU A 192 -6.13 -34.13 40.50
C LEU A 192 -7.33 -33.27 40.06
N LEU A 193 -8.51 -33.50 40.63
CA LEU A 193 -9.71 -32.71 40.34
C LEU A 193 -9.72 -31.32 41.02
N ASN A 194 -8.91 -31.12 42.05
CA ASN A 194 -8.83 -29.87 42.82
C ASN A 194 -7.47 -29.16 42.65
N ASP A 195 -6.62 -29.65 41.72
CA ASP A 195 -5.35 -29.02 41.38
C ASP A 195 -5.64 -27.64 40.74
N PRO A 196 -5.13 -26.53 41.31
CA PRO A 196 -5.33 -25.19 40.77
C PRO A 196 -5.00 -25.09 39.27
N ARG A 197 -4.10 -25.93 38.77
CA ARG A 197 -3.73 -25.97 37.34
C ARG A 197 -4.82 -26.54 36.46
N VAL A 198 -5.53 -27.58 36.92
CA VAL A 198 -6.63 -28.21 36.18
C VAL A 198 -7.86 -27.31 36.18
N VAL A 199 -8.15 -26.67 37.32
CA VAL A 199 -9.27 -25.70 37.44
C VAL A 199 -9.03 -24.44 36.61
N LEU A 200 -7.79 -23.91 36.59
CA LEU A 200 -7.43 -22.80 35.71
C LEU A 200 -7.53 -23.18 34.24
N ARG A 201 -7.09 -24.38 33.86
CA ARG A 201 -7.20 -24.89 32.49
C ARG A 201 -8.65 -25.04 32.06
N GLN A 202 -9.52 -25.55 32.94
CA GLN A 202 -10.94 -25.69 32.67
C GLN A 202 -11.62 -24.32 32.50
N ARG A 203 -11.25 -23.34 33.34
CA ARG A 203 -11.76 -21.96 33.26
C ARG A 203 -11.28 -21.22 32.01
N GLU A 204 -10.06 -21.49 31.55
CA GLU A 204 -9.54 -20.99 30.28
C GLU A 204 -10.33 -21.54 29.09
N LEU A 205 -10.63 -22.86 29.09
CA LEU A 205 -11.43 -23.49 28.04
C LEU A 205 -12.84 -22.89 27.96
N GLU A 206 -13.49 -22.63 29.10
CA GLU A 206 -14.82 -21.98 29.11
C GLU A 206 -14.78 -20.54 28.57
N ILE A 207 -13.69 -19.79 28.83
CA ILE A 207 -13.52 -18.44 28.31
C ILE A 207 -13.30 -18.48 26.79
N GLU A 208 -12.54 -19.45 26.31
CA GLU A 208 -12.29 -19.64 24.89
C GLU A 208 -13.56 -20.08 24.14
N GLU A 209 -14.35 -21.01 24.68
CA GLU A 209 -15.64 -21.38 24.13
C GLU A 209 -16.61 -20.19 24.05
N ARG A 210 -16.62 -19.32 25.06
CA ARG A 210 -17.42 -18.08 25.03
C ARG A 210 -16.94 -17.10 23.97
N ARG A 211 -15.62 -17.03 23.71
CA ARG A 211 -15.06 -16.20 22.64
C ARG A 211 -15.40 -16.74 21.26
N ILE A 212 -15.23 -18.04 21.04
CA ILE A 212 -15.61 -18.72 19.80
C ILE A 212 -17.08 -18.48 19.50
N LYS A 213 -17.96 -18.62 20.49
CA LYS A 213 -19.40 -18.38 20.32
C LYS A 213 -19.76 -16.94 19.96
N LEU A 214 -18.98 -15.96 20.41
CA LEU A 214 -19.16 -14.55 20.04
C LEU A 214 -18.65 -14.28 18.61
N GLU A 215 -17.56 -14.93 18.22
CA GLU A 215 -17.00 -14.81 16.88
C GLU A 215 -17.88 -15.51 15.84
N GLU A 216 -18.43 -16.68 16.15
CA GLU A 216 -19.44 -17.37 15.33
C GLU A 216 -20.68 -16.48 15.10
N ARG A 217 -21.15 -15.78 16.12
CA ARG A 217 -22.26 -14.81 15.97
C ARG A 217 -21.88 -13.63 15.08
N ARG A 218 -20.63 -13.17 15.15
CA ARG A 218 -20.14 -12.07 14.30
C ARG A 218 -20.04 -12.50 12.84
N ILE A 219 -19.49 -13.69 12.59
CA ILE A 219 -19.39 -14.27 11.25
C ILE A 219 -20.79 -14.46 10.66
N LYS A 220 -21.75 -14.95 11.44
CA LYS A 220 -23.13 -15.11 10.98
C LYS A 220 -23.78 -13.79 10.55
N LEU A 221 -23.56 -12.71 11.30
CA LEU A 221 -24.07 -11.38 10.93
C LEU A 221 -23.37 -10.81 9.69
N GLU A 222 -22.09 -11.11 9.50
CA GLU A 222 -21.34 -10.72 8.31
C GLU A 222 -21.80 -11.49 7.06
N GLU A 223 -22.08 -12.79 7.22
CA GLU A 223 -22.66 -13.65 6.19
C GLU A 223 -24.07 -13.18 5.79
N GLU A 224 -24.94 -12.86 6.76
CA GLU A 224 -26.26 -12.29 6.49
C GLU A 224 -26.17 -10.94 5.74
N ARG A 225 -25.21 -10.08 6.09
CA ARG A 225 -24.99 -8.82 5.38
C ARG A 225 -24.50 -9.04 3.95
N PHE A 226 -23.60 -9.98 3.75
CA PHE A 226 -23.11 -10.35 2.43
C PHE A 226 -24.23 -10.93 1.56
N GLU A 227 -25.08 -11.78 2.14
CA GLU A 227 -26.23 -12.37 1.45
C GLU A 227 -27.28 -11.32 1.08
N GLN A 228 -27.56 -10.36 1.97
CA GLN A 228 -28.42 -9.21 1.64
C GLN A 228 -27.83 -8.39 0.49
N GLN A 229 -26.52 -8.11 0.52
CA GLN A 229 -25.85 -7.37 -0.55
C GLN A 229 -25.95 -8.14 -1.88
N ARG A 230 -25.78 -9.46 -1.86
CA ARG A 230 -25.92 -10.35 -3.02
C ARG A 230 -27.33 -10.32 -3.58
N GLN A 231 -28.36 -10.47 -2.73
CA GLN A 231 -29.76 -10.39 -3.15
C GLN A 231 -30.14 -9.01 -3.70
N THR A 232 -29.56 -7.94 -3.15
CA THR A 232 -29.81 -6.58 -3.65
C THR A 232 -29.20 -6.41 -5.04
N ALA A 233 -27.97 -6.90 -5.26
CA ALA A 233 -27.32 -6.88 -6.56
C ALA A 233 -28.06 -7.76 -7.58
N GLU A 234 -28.57 -8.92 -7.18
CA GLU A 234 -29.37 -9.81 -8.03
C GLU A 234 -30.68 -9.15 -8.47
N LYS A 235 -31.42 -8.52 -7.55
CA LYS A 235 -32.64 -7.75 -7.90
C LYS A 235 -32.35 -6.57 -8.83
N GLN A 236 -31.22 -5.89 -8.65
CA GLN A 236 -30.79 -4.82 -9.56
C GLN A 236 -30.48 -5.37 -10.96
N MET A 237 -29.81 -6.52 -11.04
CA MET A 237 -29.52 -7.19 -12.30
C MET A 237 -30.81 -7.66 -12.99
N GLU A 238 -31.76 -8.22 -12.25
CA GLU A 238 -33.07 -8.64 -12.76
C GLU A 238 -33.88 -7.45 -13.29
N MET A 239 -33.93 -6.33 -12.56
CA MET A 239 -34.58 -5.10 -13.01
C MET A 239 -33.95 -4.56 -14.30
N MET A 240 -32.61 -4.57 -14.38
CA MET A 240 -31.89 -4.16 -15.59
C MET A 240 -32.18 -5.11 -16.75
N ALA A 241 -32.24 -6.41 -16.51
CA ALA A 241 -32.57 -7.41 -17.53
C ALA A 241 -34.01 -7.23 -18.03
N ALA A 242 -34.97 -6.98 -17.14
CA ALA A 242 -36.36 -6.69 -17.50
C ALA A 242 -36.47 -5.40 -18.33
N GLN A 243 -35.78 -4.32 -17.92
CA GLN A 243 -35.72 -3.08 -18.69
C GLN A 243 -35.11 -3.30 -20.08
N THR A 244 -34.02 -4.07 -20.15
CA THR A 244 -33.35 -4.43 -21.41
C THR A 244 -34.29 -5.23 -22.32
N ASN A 245 -35.04 -6.18 -21.77
CA ASN A 245 -36.04 -6.97 -22.51
C ASN A 245 -37.20 -6.12 -23.03
N VAL A 246 -37.66 -5.11 -22.26
CA VAL A 246 -38.68 -4.15 -22.73
C VAL A 246 -38.14 -3.30 -23.87
N LEU A 247 -36.89 -2.81 -23.77
CA LEU A 247 -36.21 -2.09 -24.85
C LEU A 247 -36.05 -2.93 -26.11
N LEU A 248 -35.68 -4.20 -25.97
CA LEU A 248 -35.61 -5.16 -27.08
C LEU A 248 -36.97 -5.36 -27.73
N LYS A 249 -38.04 -5.59 -26.96
CA LYS A 249 -39.41 -5.72 -27.49
C LYS A 249 -39.91 -4.44 -28.17
N LEU A 250 -39.55 -3.27 -27.64
CA LEU A 250 -39.84 -1.98 -28.28
C LEU A 250 -39.09 -1.88 -29.61
N ALA A 251 -37.78 -2.19 -29.63
CA ALA A 251 -36.97 -2.19 -30.84
C ALA A 251 -37.51 -3.15 -31.90
N GLU A 252 -37.94 -4.36 -31.53
CA GLU A 252 -38.60 -5.32 -32.43
C GLU A 252 -39.93 -4.78 -32.97
N LYS A 253 -40.73 -4.10 -32.14
CA LYS A 253 -42.00 -3.50 -32.59
C LYS A 253 -41.78 -2.33 -33.56
N PHE A 254 -40.69 -1.58 -33.42
CA PHE A 254 -40.29 -0.52 -34.36
C PHE A 254 -39.50 -1.03 -35.57
N ALA A 255 -39.00 -2.28 -35.53
CA ALA A 255 -38.30 -2.95 -36.63
C ALA A 255 -39.19 -3.91 -37.44
N GLY A 256 -40.48 -4.03 -37.12
CA GLY A 256 -41.50 -4.73 -37.93
C GLY A 256 -41.84 -3.97 -39.22
N PRO A 257 -42.29 -4.68 -40.27
CA PRO A 257 -41.85 -4.49 -41.65
C PRO A 257 -42.16 -3.11 -42.20
N THR A 258 -41.14 -2.46 -42.76
CA THR A 258 -41.31 -1.39 -43.74
C THR A 258 -41.95 -2.04 -44.98
N GLU A 259 -43.28 -2.00 -45.06
CA GLU A 259 -44.00 -2.43 -46.26
C GLU A 259 -43.57 -1.55 -47.44
N LEU A 260 -43.15 -2.22 -48.51
CA LEU A 260 -42.93 -1.69 -49.86
C LEU A 260 -44.27 -1.54 -50.57
#